data_AF-A0A8T2JPP3-F1
#
_entry.id   AF-A0A8T2JPP3-F1
#
_cell.length_a   1.000
_cell.length_b   1.000
_cell.length_c   1.000
_cell.angle_alpha   90.00
_cell.angle_beta   90.00
_cell.angle_gamma   90.00
#
_symmetry.space_group_name_H-M   'P 1'
#
loop_
_entity.id
_entity.type
_entity.pdbx_description
1 polymer ?
#
loop_
_entity_poly.entity_id
_entity_poly.type
_entity_poly.pdbx_seq_one_letter_code
_entity_poly.pdbx_strand_id
1 'polypeptide(L)'
;MNQIQNLLYDSLIKTQHVEAAALIRIKEGIAFTSPPRFNVPAQIIQTVVDAFKNPSAIRKEGLHVWDRSYQCVRADKNSIYAKCEEGGLVLVKTKSNILLATYREGMYPSVCVEAAEKLGSYFREREI
;
A
#
# COMPACT_ATOMS: atom_id res chain seq x y z
N MET A 1 -5.35 -2.16 20.62
CA MET A 1 -4.83 -1.78 19.29
C MET A 1 -3.34 -2.08 19.24
N ASN A 2 -2.87 -2.73 18.18
CA ASN A 2 -1.46 -3.06 17.98
C ASN A 2 -0.66 -1.77 17.66
N GLN A 3 0.57 -1.63 18.17
CA GLN A 3 1.43 -0.44 17.93
C GLN A 3 1.56 -0.10 16.44
N ILE A 4 1.63 -1.10 15.56
CA ILE A 4 1.70 -0.91 14.11
C ILE A 4 0.41 -0.26 13.58
N GLN A 5 -0.75 -0.70 14.06
CA GLN A 5 -2.03 -0.14 13.64
C GLN A 5 -2.19 1.33 14.05
N ASN A 6 -1.69 1.69 15.24
CA ASN A 6 -1.65 3.08 15.69
C ASN A 6 -0.75 3.92 14.79
N LEU A 7 0.44 3.42 14.45
CA LEU A 7 1.35 4.13 13.56
C LEU A 7 0.76 4.36 12.17
N LEU A 8 0.08 3.34 11.60
CA LEU A 8 -0.67 3.48 10.35
C LEU A 8 -1.79 4.51 10.47
N TYR A 9 -2.52 4.50 11.58
CA TYR A 9 -3.59 5.47 11.81
C TYR A 9 -3.05 6.90 11.91
N ASP A 10 -2.08 7.14 12.79
CA ASP A 10 -1.54 8.47 13.08
C ASP A 10 -0.79 9.08 11.89
N SER A 11 -0.08 8.24 11.12
CA SER A 11 0.75 8.71 10.00
C SER A 11 -0.02 8.80 8.68
N LEU A 12 -1.05 7.97 8.48
CA LEU A 12 -1.75 7.87 7.20
C LEU A 12 -3.23 8.26 7.32
N ILE A 13 -4.03 7.53 8.09
CA ILE A 13 -5.49 7.72 8.15
C ILE A 13 -5.85 9.10 8.68
N LYS A 14 -5.10 9.60 9.67
CA LYS A 14 -5.28 10.92 10.28
C LYS A 14 -5.09 12.09 9.30
N THR A 15 -4.42 11.87 8.16
CA THR A 15 -4.29 12.88 7.10
C THR A 15 -5.61 13.16 6.37
N GLN A 16 -6.63 12.31 6.55
CA GLN A 16 -7.90 12.35 5.81
C GLN A 16 -7.78 12.16 4.29
N HIS A 17 -6.58 11.84 3.80
CA HIS A 17 -6.31 11.56 2.39
C HIS A 17 -5.87 10.11 2.13
N VAL A 18 -5.99 9.26 3.15
CA VAL A 18 -5.83 7.80 3.07
C VAL A 18 -7.08 7.17 3.64
N GLU A 19 -7.76 6.34 2.85
CA GLU A 19 -8.98 5.64 3.27
C GLU A 19 -8.65 4.44 4.17
N ALA A 20 -7.69 3.63 3.72
CA ALA A 20 -7.22 2.46 4.44
C ALA A 20 -5.75 2.20 4.16
N ALA A 21 -5.08 1.56 5.10
CA ALA A 21 -3.69 1.18 5.00
C ALA A 21 -3.44 -0.18 5.62
N ALA A 22 -2.40 -0.86 5.16
CA ALA A 22 -1.92 -2.10 5.72
C ALA A 22 -0.39 -2.19 5.69
N LEU A 23 0.20 -2.75 6.74
CA LEU A 23 1.58 -3.20 6.73
C LEU A 23 1.61 -4.71 6.53
N ILE A 24 2.09 -5.14 5.37
CA ILE A 24 2.21 -6.56 5.00
C ILE A 24 3.61 -7.04 5.34
N ARG A 25 3.72 -8.05 6.20
CA ARG A 25 4.98 -8.76 6.47
C ARG A 25 5.19 -9.84 5.43
N ILE A 26 6.20 -9.67 4.58
CA ILE A 26 6.40 -10.53 3.39
C ILE A 26 6.64 -12.00 3.78
N LYS A 27 7.46 -12.24 4.81
CA LYS A 27 7.82 -13.61 5.24
C LYS A 27 6.67 -14.34 5.93
N GLU A 28 5.88 -13.61 6.71
CA GLU A 28 4.80 -14.19 7.53
C GLU A 28 3.49 -14.31 6.73
N GLY A 29 3.34 -13.56 5.63
CA GLY A 29 2.12 -13.54 4.85
C GLY A 29 0.93 -12.92 5.60
N ILE A 30 1.21 -12.08 6.61
CA ILE A 30 0.20 -11.41 7.44
C ILE A 30 0.16 -9.91 7.15
N ALA A 31 -1.00 -9.30 7.36
CA ALA A 31 -1.20 -7.86 7.23
C ALA A 31 -1.74 -7.25 8.52
N PHE A 32 -1.14 -6.15 8.97
CA PHE A 32 -1.68 -5.29 10.02
C PHE A 32 -2.42 -4.14 9.38
N THR A 33 -3.72 -4.03 9.62
CA THR A 33 -4.58 -3.10 8.89
C THR A 33 -5.08 -1.95 9.76
N SER A 34 -5.24 -0.78 9.14
CA SER A 34 -5.87 0.40 9.72
C SER A 34 -6.76 1.06 8.66
N PRO A 35 -8.09 1.18 8.86
CA PRO A 35 -8.81 0.74 10.05
C PRO A 35 -8.83 -0.79 10.19
N PRO A 36 -9.06 -1.35 11.40
CA PRO A 36 -9.05 -2.81 11.62
C PRO A 36 -10.05 -3.60 10.76
N ARG A 37 -11.11 -2.95 10.26
CA ARG A 37 -12.11 -3.53 9.35
C ARG A 37 -11.63 -3.67 7.90
N PHE A 38 -10.48 -3.08 7.56
CA PHE A 38 -9.92 -3.21 6.22
C PHE A 38 -9.40 -4.63 6.02
N ASN A 39 -9.95 -5.34 5.05
CA ASN A 39 -9.64 -6.74 4.79
C ASN A 39 -8.59 -6.89 3.69
N VAL A 40 -7.47 -7.51 4.04
CA VAL A 40 -6.38 -7.83 3.12
C VAL A 40 -6.17 -9.35 3.16
N PRO A 41 -6.94 -10.14 2.38
CA PRO A 41 -6.83 -11.58 2.41
C PRO A 41 -5.51 -12.06 1.77
N ALA A 42 -5.12 -13.30 2.05
CA ALA A 42 -3.86 -13.88 1.60
C ALA A 42 -3.62 -13.78 0.08
N GLN A 43 -4.69 -13.88 -0.72
CA GLN A 43 -4.61 -13.69 -2.18
C GLN A 43 -4.10 -12.29 -2.55
N ILE A 44 -4.63 -11.23 -1.91
CA ILE A 44 -4.20 -9.85 -2.16
C ILE A 44 -2.76 -9.65 -1.69
N ILE A 45 -2.39 -10.23 -0.54
CA ILE A 45 -1.00 -10.20 -0.05
C ILE A 45 -0.06 -10.78 -1.10
N GLN A 46 -0.39 -11.95 -1.65
CA GLN A 46 0.42 -12.62 -2.65
C GLN A 46 0.53 -11.79 -3.94
N THR A 47 -0.59 -11.28 -4.46
CA THR A 47 -0.61 -10.40 -5.63
C THR A 47 0.28 -9.17 -5.45
N VAL A 48 0.21 -8.52 -4.28
CA VAL A 48 1.03 -7.34 -3.96
C VAL A 48 2.51 -7.70 -3.86
N VAL A 49 2.87 -8.83 -3.25
CA VAL A 49 4.25 -9.32 -3.18
C VAL A 49 4.81 -9.63 -4.58
N ASP A 50 4.01 -10.26 -5.43
CA ASP A 50 4.41 -10.64 -6.80
C ASP A 50 4.52 -9.43 -7.73
N ALA A 51 3.72 -8.38 -7.51
CA ALA A 51 3.83 -7.13 -8.26
C ALA A 51 5.24 -6.51 -8.19
N PHE A 52 5.91 -6.62 -7.04
CA PHE A 52 7.29 -6.15 -6.86
C PHE A 52 8.35 -7.09 -7.47
N LYS A 53 7.98 -8.32 -7.86
CA LYS A 53 8.89 -9.23 -8.58
C LYS A 53 8.94 -8.90 -10.08
N ASN A 54 7.85 -8.39 -10.65
CA ASN A 54 7.78 -8.02 -12.07
C ASN A 54 7.16 -6.63 -12.31
N PRO A 55 7.84 -5.52 -11.93
CA PRO A 55 7.34 -4.18 -12.19
C PRO A 55 7.09 -3.86 -13.67
N SER A 56 7.80 -4.55 -14.59
CA SER A 56 7.60 -4.37 -16.03
C SER A 56 6.25 -4.88 -16.52
N ALA A 57 5.74 -5.98 -15.96
CA ALA A 57 4.38 -6.44 -16.24
C ALA A 57 3.35 -5.46 -15.68
N ILE A 58 3.55 -4.98 -14.44
CA ILE A 58 2.65 -4.00 -13.81
C ILE A 58 2.53 -2.71 -14.64
N ARG A 59 3.63 -2.23 -15.24
CA ARG A 59 3.58 -1.06 -16.14
C ARG A 59 2.73 -1.27 -17.38
N LYS A 60 2.66 -2.49 -17.91
CA LYS A 60 1.93 -2.81 -19.14
C LYS A 60 0.47 -3.17 -18.86
N GLU A 61 0.24 -4.01 -17.86
CA GLU A 61 -1.03 -4.67 -17.61
C GLU A 61 -1.81 -4.04 -16.45
N GLY A 62 -1.15 -3.25 -15.61
CA GLY A 62 -1.73 -2.73 -14.37
C GLY A 62 -1.69 -3.75 -13.25
N LEU A 63 -2.61 -3.60 -12.29
CA LEU A 63 -2.73 -4.48 -11.12
C LEU A 63 -4.21 -4.77 -10.85
N HIS A 64 -4.55 -6.03 -10.65
CA HIS A 64 -5.92 -6.44 -10.32
C HIS A 64 -5.99 -6.90 -8.86
N VAL A 65 -6.74 -6.15 -8.03
CA VAL A 65 -6.93 -6.43 -6.59
C VAL A 65 -8.33 -6.02 -6.17
N TRP A 66 -8.95 -6.79 -5.27
CA TRP A 66 -10.34 -6.58 -4.80
C TRP A 66 -11.36 -6.40 -5.95
N ASP A 67 -11.29 -7.27 -6.96
CA ASP A 67 -12.15 -7.25 -8.16
C ASP A 67 -12.11 -5.92 -8.94
N ARG A 68 -11.04 -5.14 -8.75
CA ARG A 68 -10.81 -3.85 -9.41
C ARG A 68 -9.51 -3.88 -10.19
N SER A 69 -9.57 -3.34 -11.40
CA SER A 69 -8.39 -3.15 -12.25
C SER A 69 -7.83 -1.75 -12.04
N TYR A 70 -6.58 -1.68 -11.59
CA TYR A 70 -5.84 -0.45 -11.39
C TYR A 70 -4.84 -0.26 -12.53
N GLN A 71 -4.91 0.88 -13.18
CA GLN A 71 -3.91 1.33 -14.14
C GLN A 71 -2.64 1.76 -13.40
N CYS A 72 -1.49 1.26 -13.84
CA CYS A 72 -0.21 1.68 -13.30
C CYS A 72 0.10 3.15 -13.62
N VAL A 73 0.47 3.91 -12.59
CA VAL A 73 1.01 5.27 -12.70
C VAL A 73 2.54 5.24 -12.57
N ARG A 74 3.04 4.39 -11.66
CA ARG A 74 4.47 4.16 -11.42
C ARG A 74 4.67 2.72 -10.97
N ALA A 75 5.72 2.07 -11.43
CA ALA A 75 6.17 0.82 -10.84
C ALA A 75 7.69 0.70 -10.97
N ASP A 76 8.36 0.57 -9.83
CA ASP A 76 9.78 0.31 -9.71
C ASP A 76 10.07 -0.67 -8.56
N LYS A 77 11.35 -0.84 -8.21
CA LYS A 77 11.78 -1.80 -7.18
C LYS A 77 11.27 -1.47 -5.77
N ASN A 78 10.96 -0.21 -5.50
CA ASN A 78 10.63 0.31 -4.17
C ASN A 78 9.16 0.72 -4.07
N SER A 79 8.56 1.17 -5.17
CA SER A 79 7.23 1.76 -5.12
C SER A 79 6.40 1.40 -6.34
N ILE A 80 5.12 1.11 -6.11
CA ILE A 80 4.10 0.91 -7.13
C ILE A 80 2.91 1.81 -6.81
N TYR A 81 2.55 2.69 -7.73
CA TYR A 81 1.37 3.54 -7.65
C TYR A 81 0.43 3.14 -8.77
N ALA A 82 -0.81 2.90 -8.43
CA ALA A 82 -1.85 2.52 -9.38
C ALA A 82 -3.15 3.27 -9.06
N LYS A 83 -3.99 3.48 -10.07
CA LYS A 83 -5.27 4.18 -9.92
C LYS A 83 -6.38 3.47 -10.68
N CYS A 84 -7.60 3.60 -10.20
CA CYS A 84 -8.82 3.19 -10.90
C CYS A 84 -9.83 4.35 -10.86
N GLU A 85 -11.03 4.17 -11.39
CA GLU A 85 -12.06 5.21 -11.38
C GLU A 85 -12.46 5.60 -9.95
N GLU A 86 -12.53 4.63 -9.04
CA GLU A 86 -12.99 4.85 -7.66
C GLU A 86 -11.90 5.39 -6.71
N GLY A 87 -10.64 5.48 -7.16
CA GLY A 87 -9.53 5.88 -6.30
C GLY A 87 -8.16 5.36 -6.74
N GLY A 88 -7.32 5.00 -5.77
CA GLY A 88 -6.02 4.43 -6.08
C GLY A 88 -5.33 3.73 -4.93
N LEU A 89 -4.20 3.13 -5.30
CA LEU A 89 -3.41 2.24 -4.50
C LEU A 89 -1.94 2.68 -4.55
N VAL A 90 -1.34 2.83 -3.38
CA VAL A 90 0.06 3.15 -3.19
C VAL A 90 0.70 2.00 -2.42
N LEU A 91 1.70 1.38 -3.03
CA LEU A 91 2.49 0.30 -2.45
C LEU A 91 3.92 0.77 -2.30
N VAL A 92 4.47 0.67 -1.09
CA VAL A 92 5.84 1.05 -0.77
C VAL A 92 6.54 -0.13 -0.12
N LYS A 93 7.52 -0.69 -0.83
CA LYS A 93 8.33 -1.82 -0.39
C LYS A 93 9.49 -1.37 0.49
N THR A 94 9.65 -2.05 1.60
CA THR A 94 10.77 -1.91 2.55
C THR A 94 11.66 -3.17 2.48
N LYS A 95 12.48 -3.45 3.50
CA LYS A 95 13.32 -4.66 3.52
C LYS A 95 12.47 -5.94 3.68
N SER A 96 11.59 -5.97 4.67
CA SER A 96 10.79 -7.13 5.07
C SER A 96 9.29 -6.92 4.94
N ASN A 97 8.85 -5.71 4.63
CA ASN A 97 7.45 -5.32 4.61
C ASN A 97 7.05 -4.60 3.33
N ILE A 98 5.76 -4.61 3.04
CA ILE A 98 5.15 -3.73 2.05
C ILE A 98 4.09 -2.90 2.77
N LEU A 99 4.21 -1.58 2.69
CA LEU A 99 3.18 -0.66 3.09
C LEU A 99 2.19 -0.51 1.93
N LEU A 100 0.92 -0.74 2.22
CA LEU A 100 -0.20 -0.56 1.32
C LEU A 100 -1.05 0.60 1.83
N ALA A 101 -1.40 1.54 0.96
CA ALA A 101 -2.31 2.63 1.26
C ALA A 101 -3.30 2.81 0.10
N THR A 102 -4.57 3.00 0.41
CA THR A 102 -5.61 3.32 -0.56
C THR A 102 -6.14 4.72 -0.34
N TYR A 103 -6.59 5.35 -1.42
CA TYR A 103 -7.35 6.59 -1.39
C TYR A 103 -8.54 6.44 -2.33
N ARG A 104 -9.56 7.27 -2.13
CA ARG A 104 -10.78 7.28 -2.95
C ARG A 104 -11.02 8.65 -3.56
N GLU A 105 -12.05 8.76 -4.39
CA GLU A 105 -12.49 10.04 -4.93
C GLU A 105 -12.70 11.10 -3.82
N GLY A 106 -12.28 12.34 -4.09
CA GLY A 106 -12.31 13.45 -3.13
C GLY A 106 -11.08 13.53 -2.21
N MET A 107 -10.19 12.53 -2.20
CA MET A 107 -8.88 12.61 -1.53
C MET A 107 -7.79 13.06 -2.50
N TYR A 108 -6.73 13.69 -1.99
CA TYR A 108 -5.58 14.10 -2.81
C TYR A 108 -4.57 12.95 -2.95
N PRO A 109 -4.35 12.41 -4.18
CA PRO A 109 -3.39 11.32 -4.39
C PRO A 109 -1.97 11.69 -3.99
N SER A 110 -1.56 12.95 -4.18
CA SER A 110 -0.25 13.46 -3.80
C SER A 110 0.02 13.32 -2.30
N VAL A 111 -0.97 13.63 -1.46
CA VAL A 111 -0.84 13.51 0.00
C VAL A 111 -0.76 12.06 0.43
N CYS A 112 -1.55 11.17 -0.19
CA CYS A 112 -1.47 9.73 0.06
C CYS A 112 -0.08 9.18 -0.28
N VAL A 113 0.45 9.52 -1.46
CA VAL A 113 1.80 9.12 -1.89
C VAL A 113 2.86 9.65 -0.94
N GLU A 114 2.82 10.94 -0.61
CA GLU A 114 3.82 11.55 0.28
C GLU A 114 3.82 10.91 1.67
N ALA A 115 2.63 10.71 2.27
CA ALA A 115 2.50 10.10 3.59
C ALA A 115 2.98 8.63 3.59
N ALA A 116 2.61 7.85 2.58
CA ALA A 116 3.04 6.47 2.44
C ALA A 116 4.55 6.34 2.23
N GLU A 117 5.16 7.18 1.38
CA GLU A 117 6.60 7.16 1.14
C GLU A 117 7.40 7.59 2.38
N LYS A 118 6.94 8.61 3.12
CA LYS A 118 7.55 9.05 4.38
C LYS A 118 7.55 7.92 5.42
N LEU A 119 6.40 7.27 5.62
CA LEU A 119 6.31 6.14 6.55
C LEU A 119 7.14 4.93 6.07
N GLY A 120 7.15 4.67 4.76
CA GLY A 120 7.99 3.63 4.17
C GLY A 120 9.48 3.89 4.36
N SER A 121 9.94 5.15 4.24
CA SER A 121 11.33 5.54 4.54
C SER A 121 11.66 5.27 6.00
N TYR A 122 10.79 5.68 6.92
CA TYR A 122 10.94 5.43 8.35
C TYR A 122 11.10 3.93 8.68
N PHE A 123 10.32 3.05 8.05
CA PHE A 123 10.47 1.61 8.22
C PHE A 123 11.78 1.06 7.66
N ARG A 124 12.28 1.59 6.52
CA ARG A 124 13.57 1.19 5.96
C ARG A 124 14.74 1.58 6.87
N GLU A 125 14.66 2.76 7.50
CA GLU A 125 15.68 3.28 8.41
C GLU A 125 15.70 2.55 9.75
N ARG A 126 14.53 2.18 10.28
CA ARG A 126 14.39 1.50 11.57
C ARG A 126 14.46 -0.03 11.49
N GLU A 127 14.60 -0.57 10.28
CA GLU A 127 14.61 -2.02 9.99
C GLU A 127 13.39 -2.77 10.54
N ILE A 128 12.23 -2.09 10.51
CA ILE A 128 10.93 -2.64 10.96
C ILE A 128 10.24 -3.38 9.83
#